data_AF-A0A661MH21-F1
#
_entry.id   AF-A0A661MH21-F1
#
_cell.length_a   1.000
_cell.length_b   1.000
_cell.length_c   1.000
_cell.angle_alpha   90.00
_cell.angle_beta   90.00
_cell.angle_gamma   90.00
#
_symmetry.space_group_name_H-M   'P 1'
#
loop_
_entity.id
_entity.type
_entity.pdbx_description
1 polymer ?
#
loop_
_entity_poly.entity_id
_entity_poly.type
_entity_poly.pdbx_seq_one_letter_code
_entity_poly.pdbx_strand_id
1 'polypeptide(L)'
;MGKNTDIQDLPPCLIYIDKEGKWYHEGAEIIRADFIKFFLQHMELDEEGRYVVNWNGQRCYVDVEDTAYVVRQVDFVAKNGELQKAVIHLNDGTSEDLIPETLFVGNEEVLYCHVKNGRFPARFLRPAYYQLAEKIVEEEGKFYLVLGDKKYPIRTESSSH
;
A
#
# COMPACT_ATOMS: atom_id res chain seq x y z
N MET A 1 -32.74 1.74 -4.28
CA MET A 1 -32.03 1.42 -5.53
C MET A 1 -31.10 2.58 -5.83
N GLY A 2 -29.89 2.59 -5.28
CA GLY A 2 -28.89 3.60 -5.60
C GLY A 2 -28.35 3.31 -6.99
N LYS A 3 -28.33 4.31 -7.88
CA LYS A 3 -27.73 4.17 -9.20
C LYS A 3 -26.25 3.82 -9.01
N ASN A 4 -25.83 2.70 -9.58
CA ASN A 4 -24.43 2.37 -9.71
C ASN A 4 -23.85 3.39 -10.70
N THR A 5 -23.24 4.45 -10.19
CA THR A 5 -22.57 5.45 -11.03
C THR A 5 -21.28 4.82 -11.51
N ASP A 6 -21.24 4.49 -12.80
CA ASP A 6 -20.04 4.02 -13.49
C ASP A 6 -18.96 5.11 -13.38
N ILE A 7 -17.71 4.72 -13.17
CA ILE A 7 -16.62 5.67 -12.89
C ILE A 7 -16.18 6.40 -14.16
N GLN A 8 -16.58 5.93 -15.34
CA GLN A 8 -16.52 6.73 -16.56
C GLN A 8 -17.27 8.07 -16.42
N ASP A 9 -18.21 8.18 -15.46
CA ASP A 9 -18.95 9.40 -15.15
C ASP A 9 -18.41 10.17 -13.93
N LEU A 10 -17.38 9.68 -13.22
CA LEU A 10 -16.80 10.41 -12.09
C LEU A 10 -15.84 11.50 -12.59
N PRO A 11 -15.93 12.74 -12.08
CA PRO A 11 -14.95 13.77 -12.40
C PRO A 11 -13.58 13.46 -11.79
N PRO A 12 -12.47 13.94 -12.38
CA PRO A 12 -11.15 13.88 -11.76
C PRO A 12 -11.09 14.74 -10.51
N CYS A 13 -10.38 14.28 -9.47
CA CYS A 13 -10.02 15.12 -8.34
C CYS A 13 -8.93 16.16 -8.68
N LEU A 14 -8.32 16.08 -9.88
CA LEU A 14 -7.11 16.82 -10.28
C LEU A 14 -5.92 16.60 -9.34
N ILE A 15 -5.90 15.43 -8.70
CA ILE A 15 -4.83 14.98 -7.80
C ILE A 15 -4.11 13.82 -8.49
N TYR A 16 -2.78 13.91 -8.48
CA TYR A 16 -1.89 12.84 -8.87
C TYR A 16 -1.08 12.34 -7.67
N ILE A 17 -0.96 11.03 -7.50
CA ILE A 17 -0.10 10.39 -6.52
C ILE A 17 0.99 9.62 -7.27
N ASP A 18 2.24 9.99 -7.04
CA ASP A 18 3.37 9.27 -7.64
C ASP A 18 3.66 7.94 -6.90
N LYS A 19 4.53 7.11 -7.47
CA LYS A 19 4.94 5.83 -6.86
C LYS A 19 5.68 5.96 -5.52
N GLU A 20 6.17 7.16 -5.16
CA GLU A 20 6.78 7.43 -3.85
C GLU A 20 5.73 7.85 -2.80
N GLY A 21 4.46 7.94 -3.21
CA GLY A 21 3.35 8.39 -2.37
C GLY A 21 3.33 9.89 -2.14
N LYS A 22 3.97 10.68 -3.02
CA LYS A 22 3.87 12.15 -3.04
C LYS A 22 2.65 12.58 -3.82
N TRP A 23 2.03 13.66 -3.35
CA TRP A 23 0.76 14.15 -3.86
C TRP A 23 0.98 15.43 -4.64
N TYR A 24 0.27 15.59 -5.76
CA TYR A 24 0.39 16.74 -6.65
C TYR A 24 -1.00 17.25 -7.03
N HIS A 25 -1.14 18.57 -7.13
CA HIS A 25 -2.31 19.23 -7.72
C HIS A 25 -1.82 20.27 -8.73
N GLU A 26 -2.24 20.15 -9.99
CA GLU A 26 -1.80 21.02 -11.09
C GLU A 26 -0.26 21.14 -11.21
N GLY A 27 0.45 20.04 -10.93
CA GLY A 27 1.91 19.97 -10.98
C GLY A 27 2.64 20.51 -9.75
N ALA A 28 1.94 21.10 -8.78
CA ALA A 28 2.51 21.53 -7.51
C ALA A 28 2.40 20.43 -6.44
N GLU A 29 3.49 20.15 -5.72
CA GLU A 29 3.50 19.16 -4.63
C GLU A 29 2.66 19.64 -3.44
N ILE A 30 1.79 18.75 -2.96
CA ILE A 30 1.00 18.93 -1.75
C ILE A 30 1.78 18.33 -0.58
N ILE A 31 2.38 19.19 0.24
CA ILE A 31 3.14 18.77 1.44
C ILE A 31 2.32 18.79 2.74
N ARG A 32 1.04 19.20 2.65
CA ARG A 32 0.13 19.35 3.79
C ARG A 32 -0.36 18.00 4.29
N ALA A 33 0.26 17.50 5.35
CA ALA A 33 -0.04 16.19 5.93
C ALA A 33 -1.52 16.03 6.36
N ASP A 34 -2.17 17.11 6.81
CA ASP A 34 -3.60 17.12 7.15
C ASP A 34 -4.49 16.87 5.92
N PHE A 35 -4.15 17.45 4.77
CA PHE A 35 -4.83 17.21 3.50
C PHE A 35 -4.65 15.78 3.02
N ILE A 36 -3.41 15.29 2.97
CA ILE A 36 -3.09 13.92 2.56
C ILE A 36 -3.86 12.91 3.41
N LYS A 37 -3.80 13.08 4.73
CA LYS A 37 -4.51 12.23 5.69
C LYS A 37 -6.02 12.27 5.46
N PHE A 38 -6.59 13.45 5.25
CA PHE A 38 -8.01 13.60 4.97
C PHE A 38 -8.43 12.84 3.72
N PHE A 39 -7.70 12.98 2.61
CA PHE A 39 -8.02 12.27 1.38
C PHE A 39 -7.89 10.75 1.54
N LEU A 40 -6.82 10.27 2.17
CA LEU A 40 -6.62 8.84 2.42
C LEU A 40 -7.71 8.25 3.33
N GLN A 41 -8.24 9.01 4.30
CA GLN A 41 -9.34 8.56 5.15
C GLN A 41 -10.66 8.37 4.40
N HIS A 42 -10.86 9.11 3.31
CA HIS A 42 -12.06 9.07 2.46
C HIS A 42 -11.83 8.28 1.17
N MET A 43 -10.70 7.59 1.07
CA MET A 43 -10.34 6.82 -0.11
C MET A 43 -11.03 5.47 -0.11
N GLU A 44 -11.40 5.01 -1.29
CA GLU A 44 -12.03 3.74 -1.61
C GLU A 44 -11.32 3.16 -2.84
N LEU A 45 -11.30 1.82 -2.95
CA LEU A 45 -11.10 1.16 -4.24
C LEU A 45 -12.46 0.81 -4.81
N ASP A 46 -12.62 0.98 -6.11
CA ASP A 46 -13.78 0.47 -6.83
C ASP A 46 -13.62 -1.03 -7.19
N GLU A 47 -14.57 -1.55 -7.96
CA GLU A 47 -14.56 -2.94 -8.43
C GLU A 47 -13.43 -3.24 -9.43
N GLU A 48 -12.83 -2.23 -10.05
CA GLU A 48 -11.72 -2.32 -10.99
C GLU A 48 -10.34 -2.06 -10.33
N GLY A 49 -10.30 -1.72 -9.04
CA GLY A 49 -9.07 -1.37 -8.32
C GLY A 49 -8.60 0.09 -8.49
N ARG A 50 -9.44 0.99 -9.02
CA ARG A 50 -9.16 2.43 -9.12
C ARG A 50 -9.43 3.14 -7.80
N TYR A 51 -8.62 4.16 -7.52
CA TYR A 51 -8.73 4.98 -6.32
C TYR A 51 -9.78 6.08 -6.48
N VAL A 52 -10.77 6.09 -5.58
CA VAL A 52 -11.86 7.07 -5.53
C VAL A 52 -11.85 7.73 -4.16
N VAL A 53 -12.00 9.06 -4.12
CA VAL A 53 -12.29 9.78 -2.88
C VAL A 53 -13.80 9.97 -2.78
N ASN A 54 -14.38 9.59 -1.66
CA ASN A 54 -15.80 9.78 -1.35
C ASN A 54 -15.98 10.61 -0.08
N TRP A 55 -16.42 11.86 -0.24
CA TRP A 55 -16.68 12.76 0.87
C TRP A 55 -18.07 13.37 0.77
N ASN A 56 -18.91 13.10 1.79
CA ASN A 56 -20.30 13.59 1.85
C ASN A 56 -21.12 13.28 0.59
N GLY A 57 -20.88 12.14 -0.05
CA GLY A 57 -21.56 11.71 -1.28
C GLY A 57 -21.00 12.36 -2.56
N GLN A 58 -20.01 13.25 -2.45
CA GLN A 58 -19.24 13.72 -3.59
C GLN A 58 -18.09 12.74 -3.85
N ARG A 59 -18.05 12.19 -5.06
CA ARG A 59 -17.04 11.22 -5.50
C ARG A 59 -16.21 11.79 -6.63
N CYS A 60 -14.90 11.59 -6.58
CA CYS A 60 -13.98 11.90 -7.68
C CYS A 60 -12.88 10.84 -7.75
N TYR A 61 -12.37 10.55 -8.94
CA TYR A 61 -11.26 9.62 -9.09
C TYR A 61 -9.92 10.33 -8.89
N VAL A 62 -8.96 9.63 -8.28
CA VAL A 62 -7.59 10.11 -8.07
C VAL A 62 -6.69 9.40 -9.07
N ASP A 63 -5.80 10.15 -9.71
CA ASP A 63 -4.79 9.57 -10.58
C ASP A 63 -3.64 9.04 -9.70
N VAL A 64 -3.33 7.75 -9.80
CA VAL A 64 -2.36 7.06 -8.93
C VAL A 64 -1.45 6.24 -9.81
N GLU A 65 -0.15 6.56 -9.78
CA GLU A 65 0.86 5.90 -10.61
C GLU A 65 1.02 4.41 -10.27
N ASP A 66 0.88 4.05 -9.00
CA ASP A 66 1.03 2.68 -8.50
C ASP A 66 0.09 2.39 -7.33
N THR A 67 0.42 2.88 -6.13
CA THR A 67 -0.43 2.70 -4.94
C THR A 67 -0.56 3.98 -4.13
N ALA A 68 -1.76 4.29 -3.64
CA ALA A 68 -1.99 5.47 -2.81
C ALA A 68 -1.35 5.35 -1.42
N TYR A 69 -1.19 4.13 -0.91
CA TYR A 69 -0.48 3.84 0.33
C TYR A 69 0.92 3.34 0.03
N VAL A 70 1.91 3.82 0.77
CA VAL A 70 3.28 3.30 0.66
C VAL A 70 3.84 3.00 2.06
N VAL A 71 4.58 1.89 2.16
CA VAL A 71 5.32 1.53 3.36
C VAL A 71 6.66 2.24 3.35
N ARG A 72 6.86 3.12 4.34
CA ARG A 72 8.06 3.96 4.45
C ARG A 72 9.12 3.39 5.37
N GLN A 73 8.69 2.61 6.36
CA GLN A 73 9.57 2.00 7.37
C GLN A 73 8.96 0.69 7.87
N VAL A 74 9.83 -0.24 8.27
CA VAL A 74 9.48 -1.48 8.96
C VAL A 74 10.24 -1.54 10.28
N ASP A 75 9.52 -1.75 11.38
CA ASP A 75 10.09 -2.04 12.69
C ASP A 75 9.81 -3.49 13.08
N PHE A 76 10.79 -4.14 13.69
CA PHE A 76 10.67 -5.50 14.16
C PHE A 76 10.45 -5.53 15.67
N VAL A 77 9.40 -6.22 16.12
CA VAL A 77 9.07 -6.35 17.53
C VAL A 77 9.42 -7.75 18.01
N ALA A 78 10.35 -7.83 18.95
CA ALA A 78 10.74 -9.07 19.61
C ALA A 78 10.14 -9.18 21.01
N LYS A 79 9.82 -10.41 21.43
CA LYS A 79 9.39 -10.73 22.79
C LYS A 79 10.25 -11.89 23.29
N ASN A 80 10.85 -11.74 24.47
CA ASN A 80 11.77 -12.73 25.05
C ASN A 80 12.96 -13.11 24.13
N GLY A 81 13.43 -12.17 23.30
CA GLY A 81 14.53 -12.41 22.35
C GLY A 81 14.10 -13.02 21.01
N GLU A 82 12.84 -13.41 20.86
CA GLU A 82 12.30 -13.97 19.63
C GLU A 82 11.52 -12.92 18.85
N LEU A 83 11.78 -12.83 17.54
CA LEU A 83 11.04 -11.96 16.64
C LEU A 83 9.59 -12.42 16.53
N GLN A 84 8.63 -11.55 16.84
CA GLN A 84 7.20 -11.89 16.84
C GLN A 84 6.48 -11.35 15.63
N LYS A 85 6.74 -10.08 15.28
CA LYS A 85 6.02 -9.38 14.23
C LYS A 85 6.84 -8.25 13.61
N ALA A 86 6.42 -7.83 12.43
CA ALA A 86 6.85 -6.59 11.79
C ALA A 86 5.71 -5.56 11.89
N VAL A 87 6.05 -4.32 12.20
CA VAL A 87 5.15 -3.17 12.20
C VAL A 87 5.55 -2.28 11.03
N ILE A 88 4.59 -1.96 10.17
CA ILE A 88 4.79 -1.10 8.99
C ILE A 88 4.29 0.30 9.27
N HIS A 89 5.03 1.30 8.79
CA HIS A 89 4.67 2.72 8.88
C HIS A 89 4.30 3.25 7.51
N LEU A 90 3.13 3.88 7.41
CA LEU A 90 2.53 4.30 6.15
C LEU A 90 2.66 5.81 5.92
N ASN A 91 2.44 6.23 4.68
CA ASN A 91 2.46 7.65 4.28
C ASN A 91 1.35 8.51 4.88
N ASP A 92 0.27 7.93 5.40
CA ASP A 92 -0.80 8.65 6.11
C ASP A 92 -0.48 8.91 7.60
N GLY A 93 0.72 8.51 8.04
CA GLY A 93 1.19 8.66 9.42
C GLY A 93 0.65 7.59 10.37
N THR A 94 -0.05 6.57 9.87
CA THR A 94 -0.45 5.42 10.68
C THR A 94 0.61 4.33 10.66
N SER A 95 0.54 3.45 11.65
CA SER A 95 1.31 2.22 11.70
C SER A 95 0.37 1.06 12.02
N GLU A 96 0.63 -0.09 11.42
CA GLU A 96 -0.12 -1.32 11.67
C GLU A 96 0.79 -2.55 11.61
N ASP A 97 0.34 -3.65 12.19
CA ASP A 97 1.05 -4.92 12.08
C ASP A 97 1.02 -5.39 10.62
N LEU A 98 2.18 -5.75 10.06
CA LEU A 98 2.25 -6.37 8.74
C LEU A 98 1.47 -7.68 8.78
N ILE A 99 0.58 -7.88 7.79
CA ILE A 99 -0.10 -9.16 7.54
C ILE A 99 0.76 -9.93 6.54
N PRO A 100 1.64 -10.86 6.95
CA PRO A 100 2.65 -11.43 6.08
C PRO A 100 2.08 -12.22 4.89
N GLU A 101 0.89 -12.79 5.05
CA GLU A 101 0.19 -13.56 3.99
C GLU A 101 -0.25 -12.69 2.81
N THR A 102 -0.22 -11.37 2.97
CA THR A 102 -0.57 -10.40 1.93
C THR A 102 0.65 -9.92 1.13
N LEU A 103 1.86 -10.37 1.47
CA LEU A 103 3.07 -10.00 0.74
C LEU A 103 3.08 -10.60 -0.66
N PHE A 104 3.38 -9.74 -1.64
CA PHE A 104 3.60 -10.18 -3.01
C PHE A 104 4.61 -9.29 -3.73
N VAL A 105 5.33 -9.89 -4.67
CA VAL A 105 6.17 -9.20 -5.65
C VAL A 105 5.33 -8.98 -6.90
N GLY A 106 5.09 -7.71 -7.23
CA GLY A 106 4.38 -7.30 -8.44
C GLY A 106 5.34 -7.09 -9.61
N ASN A 107 4.91 -6.26 -10.56
CA ASN A 107 5.74 -5.86 -11.70
C ASN A 107 7.03 -5.15 -11.26
N GLU A 108 8.05 -5.21 -12.11
CA GLU A 108 9.38 -4.59 -11.86
C GLU A 108 10.04 -5.02 -10.54
N GLU A 109 9.72 -6.22 -10.06
CA GLU A 109 10.25 -6.79 -8.79
C GLU A 109 9.92 -5.95 -7.55
N VAL A 110 8.84 -5.16 -7.61
CA VAL A 110 8.42 -4.31 -6.51
C VAL A 110 7.66 -5.12 -5.46
N LEU A 111 8.01 -4.93 -4.19
CA LEU A 111 7.34 -5.59 -3.07
C LEU A 111 6.12 -4.79 -2.60
N TYR A 112 5.04 -5.50 -2.33
CA TYR A 112 3.77 -4.95 -1.84
C TYR A 112 3.23 -5.78 -0.68
N CYS A 113 2.38 -5.17 0.14
CA CYS A 113 1.46 -5.86 1.05
C CYS A 113 0.06 -5.26 0.93
N HIS A 114 -0.91 -5.82 1.66
CA HIS A 114 -2.20 -5.15 1.84
C HIS A 114 -2.31 -4.51 3.23
N VAL A 115 -2.91 -3.32 3.26
CA VAL A 115 -3.07 -2.48 4.44
C VAL A 115 -4.54 -2.13 4.69
N LYS A 116 -4.82 -1.52 5.83
CA LYS A 116 -6.17 -1.08 6.24
C LYS A 116 -7.16 -2.23 6.25
N ASN A 117 -6.77 -3.33 6.91
CA ASN A 117 -7.53 -4.58 6.98
C ASN A 117 -7.68 -5.27 5.62
N GLY A 118 -6.61 -5.27 4.82
CA GLY A 118 -6.61 -5.95 3.52
C GLY A 118 -7.27 -5.17 2.38
N ARG A 119 -7.66 -3.91 2.60
CA ARG A 119 -8.47 -3.13 1.66
C ARG A 119 -7.66 -2.47 0.55
N PHE A 120 -6.40 -2.12 0.80
CA PHE A 120 -5.57 -1.42 -0.18
C PHE A 120 -4.23 -2.12 -0.36
N PRO A 121 -3.70 -2.20 -1.59
CA PRO A 121 -2.30 -2.53 -1.78
C PRO A 121 -1.43 -1.35 -1.31
N ALA A 122 -0.26 -1.68 -0.78
CA ALA A 122 0.75 -0.70 -0.40
C ALA A 122 2.13 -1.10 -0.92
N ARG A 123 2.75 -0.21 -1.69
CA ARG A 123 4.12 -0.37 -2.20
C ARG A 123 5.14 -0.20 -1.10
N PHE A 124 6.12 -1.09 -1.00
CA PHE A 124 7.30 -0.85 -0.17
C PHE A 124 8.22 0.15 -0.85
N LEU A 125 8.50 1.27 -0.17
CA LEU A 125 9.60 2.14 -0.59
C LEU A 125 10.94 1.45 -0.33
N ARG A 126 11.97 1.86 -1.07
CA ARG A 126 13.32 1.28 -0.96
C ARG A 126 13.83 1.12 0.48
N PRO A 127 13.72 2.14 1.36
CA PRO A 127 14.16 1.98 2.76
C PRO A 127 13.43 0.85 3.48
N ALA A 128 12.09 0.81 3.38
CA ALA A 128 11.27 -0.23 4.00
C ALA A 128 11.54 -1.62 3.42
N TYR A 129 11.73 -1.70 2.10
CA TYR A 129 12.09 -2.95 1.43
C TYR A 129 13.39 -3.51 2.00
N TYR A 130 14.45 -2.70 2.11
CA TYR A 130 15.73 -3.18 2.64
C TYR A 130 15.63 -3.63 4.09
N GLN A 131 14.86 -2.91 4.93
CA GLN A 131 14.59 -3.34 6.31
C GLN A 131 13.88 -4.70 6.35
N LEU A 132 12.86 -4.90 5.51
CA LEU A 132 12.14 -6.17 5.46
C LEU A 132 13.01 -7.31 4.91
N ALA A 133 13.84 -7.02 3.91
CA ALA A 133 14.72 -7.98 3.23
C ALA A 133 15.72 -8.65 4.18
N GLU A 134 16.10 -8.01 5.30
CA GLU A 134 16.93 -8.64 6.34
C GLU A 134 16.30 -9.90 6.94
N LYS A 135 14.98 -10.08 6.79
CA LYS A 135 14.22 -11.23 7.27
C LYS A 135 13.65 -12.08 6.13
N ILE A 136 14.02 -11.79 4.88
CA ILE A 136 13.60 -12.58 3.72
C ILE A 136 14.68 -13.64 3.44
N VAL A 137 14.24 -14.88 3.24
CA VAL A 137 15.09 -15.99 2.81
C VAL A 137 14.61 -16.54 1.48
N GLU A 138 15.56 -16.97 0.65
CA GLU A 138 15.28 -17.68 -0.59
C GLU A 138 15.52 -19.18 -0.40
N GLU A 139 14.53 -20.00 -0.73
CA GLU A 139 14.61 -21.45 -0.69
C GLU A 139 14.01 -22.02 -1.98
N GLU A 140 14.81 -22.74 -2.75
CA GLU A 140 14.40 -23.35 -4.03
C GLU A 140 13.76 -22.35 -5.01
N GLY A 141 14.31 -21.13 -5.08
CA GLY A 141 13.80 -20.05 -5.94
C GLY A 141 12.49 -19.42 -5.47
N LYS A 142 12.06 -19.67 -4.23
CA LYS A 142 10.90 -19.04 -3.60
C LYS A 142 11.34 -18.18 -2.43
N PHE A 143 10.69 -17.04 -2.25
CA PHE A 143 10.99 -16.10 -1.17
C PHE A 143 10.04 -16.27 0.00
N TYR A 144 10.57 -16.19 1.22
CA TYR A 144 9.80 -16.29 2.45
C TYR A 144 10.20 -15.19 3.43
N LEU A 145 9.23 -14.53 4.05
CA LEU A 145 9.47 -13.71 5.23
C LEU A 145 9.56 -14.61 6.47
N VAL A 146 10.62 -14.46 7.26
CA VAL A 146 10.83 -15.18 8.51
C VAL A 146 10.50 -14.26 9.70
N LEU A 147 9.49 -14.61 10.49
CA LEU A 147 9.18 -13.95 11.75
C LEU A 147 9.15 -15.00 12.87
N GLY A 148 10.21 -15.00 13.69
CA GLY A 148 10.45 -16.06 14.68
C GLY A 148 10.68 -17.40 13.98
N ASP A 149 9.99 -18.44 14.44
CA ASP A 149 10.05 -19.77 13.82
C ASP A 149 9.09 -19.96 12.63
N LYS A 150 8.34 -18.91 12.27
CA LYS A 150 7.35 -18.97 11.18
C LYS A 150 7.93 -18.42 9.88
N LYS A 151 7.62 -19.11 8.78
CA LYS A 151 7.90 -18.70 7.41
C LYS A 151 6.60 -18.38 6.69
N TYR A 152 6.56 -17.22 6.03
CA TYR A 152 5.43 -16.76 5.24
C TYR A 152 5.86 -16.63 3.78
N PRO A 153 5.24 -17.38 2.84
CA PRO A 153 5.62 -17.30 1.44
C PRO A 153 5.28 -15.91 0.87
N ILE A 154 6.24 -15.32 0.16
CA ILE A 154 6.03 -14.11 -0.61
C ILE A 154 5.56 -14.54 -2.00
N ARG A 155 4.34 -14.14 -2.37
CA ARG A 155 3.75 -14.51 -3.66
C ARG A 155 4.43 -13.73 -4.77
N THR A 156 4.40 -14.26 -5.98
CA THR A 156 4.75 -13.49 -7.18
C THR A 156 3.50 -13.33 -8.00
N GLU A 157 3.17 -12.10 -8.37
CA GLU A 157 2.09 -11.85 -9.30
C GLU A 157 2.50 -12.46 -10.66
N SER A 158 1.75 -13.47 -11.10
CA SER A 158 2.01 -14.05 -12.42
C SER A 158 1.49 -13.05 -13.44
N SER A 159 2.40 -12.33 -14.10
CA SER A 159 2.06 -11.49 -15.24
C SER A 159 1.36 -12.36 -16.29
N SER A 160 0.03 -12.34 -16.29
CA SER A 160 -0.75 -12.90 -17.38
C SER A 160 -0.52 -11.97 -18.57
N HIS A 161 0.34 -12.43 -19.47
CA HIS A 161 0.59 -11.78 -20.76
C HIS A 161 -0.66 -11.84 -21.64
#